data_AF-A0A803QM16-F1
#
_entry.id   AF-A0A803QM16-F1
#
_cell.length_a   1.000
_cell.length_b   1.000
_cell.length_c   1.000
_cell.angle_alpha   90.00
_cell.angle_beta   90.00
_cell.angle_gamma   90.00
#
_symmetry.space_group_name_H-M   'P 1'
#
loop_
_entity.id
_entity.type
_entity.pdbx_description
1 polymer ?
#
loop_
_entity_poly.entity_id
_entity_poly.type
_entity_poly.pdbx_seq_one_letter_code
_entity_poly.pdbx_strand_id
1 'polypeptide(L)' 'MGTILKARKDEGMLTEPTFDVSVIVGKRDEPMLVVCARQLIEQISLSGSTKSLILALGLKDHSVETVKGIVAAVVENRLW' A
#
# COMPACT_ATOMS: atom_id res chain seq x y z
N MET A 1 5.70 17.09 5.82
CA MET A 1 4.30 16.80 5.48
C MET A 1 4.24 15.32 5.14
N GLY A 2 3.42 14.53 5.84
CA GLY A 2 3.26 13.10 5.52
C GLY A 2 2.40 12.89 4.27
N THR A 3 2.42 11.67 3.73
CA THR A 3 1.66 11.26 2.55
C THR A 3 0.61 10.23 2.94
N ILE A 4 -0.63 10.42 2.49
CA ILE A 4 -1.76 9.51 2.70
C ILE A 4 -2.13 8.90 1.35
N LEU A 5 -2.04 7.57 1.28
CA LEU A 5 -2.41 6.75 0.13
C LEU A 5 -3.63 5.91 0.48
N LYS A 6 -4.50 5.71 -0.50
CA LYS A 6 -5.59 4.75 -0.44
C LYS A 6 -5.32 3.68 -1.48
N ALA A 7 -5.31 2.42 -1.06
CA ALA A 7 -5.19 1.27 -1.93
C ALA A 7 -6.44 0.41 -1.81
N ARG A 8 -7.00 -0.01 -2.94
CA ARG A 8 -8.17 -0.88 -2.98
C ARG A 8 -8.01 -1.93 -4.07
N LYS A 9 -8.54 -3.11 -3.81
CA LYS A 9 -8.78 -4.09 -4.85
C LYS A 9 -9.96 -3.61 -5.70
N ASP A 10 -9.80 -3.62 -7.01
CA ASP A 10 -10.90 -3.44 -7.93
C ASP A 10 -11.59 -4.79 -8.14
N GLU A 11 -12.85 -4.88 -7.72
CA GLU A 11 -13.64 -6.11 -7.77
C GLU A 11 -14.30 -6.34 -9.14
N GLY A 12 -14.05 -5.47 -10.13
CA GLY A 12 -14.63 -5.57 -11.47
C GLY A 12 -13.94 -6.57 -12.41
N MET A 13 -12.75 -7.06 -12.05
CA MET A 13 -11.97 -7.98 -12.90
C MET A 13 -12.00 -9.41 -12.37
N LEU A 14 -12.54 -10.32 -13.20
CA LEU A 14 -12.73 -11.74 -12.90
C LEU A 14 -11.47 -12.59 -13.12
N THR A 15 -10.44 -12.05 -13.77
CA THR A 15 -9.28 -12.82 -14.26
C THR A 15 -7.98 -12.47 -13.55
N GLU A 16 -7.75 -11.20 -13.21
CA GLU A 16 -6.56 -10.73 -12.52
C GLU A 16 -6.95 -9.65 -11.47
N PRO A 17 -6.52 -9.77 -10.20
CA PRO A 17 -6.82 -8.78 -9.20
C PRO A 17 -6.13 -7.46 -9.55
N THR A 18 -6.92 -6.47 -9.96
CA THR A 18 -6.41 -5.12 -10.23
C THR A 18 -6.41 -4.33 -8.93
N PHE A 19 -5.33 -3.60 -8.67
CA PHE A 19 -5.20 -2.79 -7.46
C PHE A 19 -5.08 -1.32 -7.84
N ASP A 20 -6.03 -0.52 -7.36
CA ASP A 20 -5.98 0.93 -7.50
C ASP A 20 -5.27 1.53 -6.29
N VAL A 21 -4.29 2.41 -6.54
CA VAL A 21 -3.57 3.15 -5.51
C VAL A 21 -3.64 4.63 -5.83
N SER A 22 -4.32 5.38 -4.97
CA SER A 22 -4.56 6.81 -5.12
C SER A 22 -3.96 7.60 -3.95
N VAL A 23 -3.15 8.62 -4.26
CA VAL A 23 -2.59 9.53 -3.24
C VAL A 23 -3.63 10.62 -2.90
N ILE A 24 -4.14 10.58 -1.67
CA ILE A 24 -5.16 11.52 -1.19
C ILE A 24 -4.50 12.83 -0.76
N VAL A 25 -3.44 12.75 0.04
CA VAL A 25 -2.77 13.91 0.65
C VAL A 25 -1.26 13.70 0.59
N GLY A 26 -0.49 14.77 0.38
CA GLY A 26 0.98 14.72 0.39
C GLY A 26 1.60 14.68 -1.00
N LYS A 27 2.84 14.22 -1.07
CA LYS A 27 3.66 14.27 -2.30
C LYS A 27 3.21 13.18 -3.27
N ARG A 28 2.74 13.58 -4.46
CA ARG A 28 2.18 12.66 -5.48
C ARG A 28 3.24 12.00 -6.37
N ASP A 29 4.45 12.53 -6.38
CA ASP A 29 5.52 12.13 -7.32
C ASP A 29 6.50 11.11 -6.71
N GLU A 30 6.07 10.36 -5.70
CA GLU A 30 6.94 9.38 -5.02
C GLU A 30 6.50 7.95 -5.34
N PRO A 31 7.03 7.35 -6.43
CA PRO A 31 6.60 6.03 -6.89
C PRO A 31 6.87 4.94 -5.85
N MET A 32 7.88 5.12 -5.00
CA MET A 32 8.20 4.17 -3.92
C MET A 32 7.08 4.03 -2.89
N LEU A 33 6.37 5.11 -2.58
CA LEU A 33 5.22 5.07 -1.65
C LEU A 33 4.03 4.35 -2.28
N VAL A 34 3.83 4.54 -3.58
CA VAL A 34 2.79 3.83 -4.35
C VAL A 34 3.09 2.33 -4.39
N VAL A 35 4.35 1.94 -4.63
CA VAL A 35 4.79 0.53 -4.60
C VAL A 35 4.58 -0.09 -3.22
N CYS A 36 4.90 0.65 -2.14
CA CYS A 36 4.65 0.20 -0.77
C CYS A 36 3.16 -0.11 -0.53
N ALA A 37 2.28 0.83 -0.87
CA ALA A 37 0.84 0.67 -0.71
C ALA A 37 0.31 -0.49 -1.56
N ARG A 38 0.83 -0.66 -2.79
CA ARG A 38 0.48 -1.76 -3.69
C ARG A 38 0.87 -3.12 -3.10
N GLN A 39 2.11 -3.28 -2.65
CA GLN A 39 2.56 -4.53 -2.02
C GLN A 39 1.71 -4.90 -0.80
N LEU A 40 1.35 -3.91 0.03
CA LEU A 40 0.52 -4.16 1.21
C LEU A 40 -0.89 -4.61 0.85
N ILE A 41 -1.57 -3.96 -0.10
CA ILE A 41 -2.92 -4.38 -0.52
C ILE A 41 -2.90 -5.74 -1.22
N GLU A 42 -1.82 -6.06 -1.95
CA GLU A 42 -1.60 -7.39 -2.52
C GLU A 42 -1.50 -8.45 -1.43
N GLN A 43 -0.69 -8.22 -0.38
CA GLN A 43 -0.58 -9.15 0.75
C GLN A 43 -1.92 -9.33 1.49
N ILE A 44 -2.68 -8.24 1.68
CA ILE A 44 -4.02 -8.29 2.28
C ILE A 44 -4.98 -9.11 1.41
N SER A 45 -4.96 -8.91 0.09
CA SER A 45 -5.81 -9.67 -0.82
C SER A 45 -5.38 -11.13 -0.95
N LEU A 46 -4.08 -11.43 -0.87
CA LEU A 46 -3.57 -12.81 -0.87
C LEU A 46 -4.00 -13.56 0.39
N SER A 47 -4.14 -12.85 1.52
CA SER A 47 -4.75 -13.39 2.74
C SER A 47 -6.27 -13.61 2.63
N GLY A 48 -6.90 -13.31 1.49
CA GLY A 48 -8.33 -13.50 1.25
C GLY A 48 -9.21 -12.31 1.66
N SER A 49 -8.61 -11.19 2.07
CA SER A 49 -9.35 -10.01 2.50
C SER A 49 -9.60 -9.03 1.35
N THR A 50 -10.82 -8.54 1.20
CA THR A 50 -11.21 -7.53 0.19
C THR A 50 -11.21 -6.10 0.76
N LYS A 51 -10.73 -5.92 1.99
CA LYS A 51 -10.74 -4.62 2.67
C LYS A 51 -9.84 -3.61 1.96
N SER A 52 -10.32 -2.38 1.82
CA SER A 52 -9.50 -1.26 1.35
C SER A 52 -8.46 -0.87 2.41
N LEU A 53 -7.26 -0.54 1.97
CA LEU A 53 -6.15 -0.07 2.80
C LEU A 53 -6.05 1.45 2.72
N ILE A 54 -5.92 2.10 3.87
CA ILE A 54 -5.47 3.50 3.96
C ILE A 54 -4.12 3.50 4.65
N LEU A 55 -3.14 4.12 4.01
CA LEU A 55 -1.75 4.15 4.45
C LEU A 55 -1.31 5.61 4.62
N ALA A 56 -0.96 5.99 5.85
CA ALA A 56 -0.38 7.30 6.15
C ALA A 56 1.11 7.13 6.50
N LEU A 57 1.99 7.71 5.68
CA LEU A 57 3.44 7.60 5.81
C LEU A 57 4.06 8.98 6.03
N GLY A 58 4.69 9.16 7.18
CA GLY A 58 5.49 10.34 7.52
C GLY A 58 6.99 10.05 7.42
N LEU A 59 7.47 9.66 6.23
CA LEU A 59 8.87 9.28 6.05
C LEU A 59 9.73 10.49 5.69
N LYS A 60 10.95 10.52 6.24
CA LYS A 60 11.98 11.50 5.89
C LYS A 60 12.88 11.00 4.75
N ASP A 61 13.10 9.69 4.72
CA ASP A 61 13.85 8.99 3.68
C ASP A 61 12.93 7.98 2.98
N HIS A 62 12.96 7.97 1.65
CA HIS A 62 12.08 7.15 0.82
C HIS A 62 12.84 6.05 0.07
N SER A 63 13.98 5.62 0.63
CA SER A 63 14.76 4.52 0.07
C SER A 63 13.99 3.21 0.05
N VAL A 64 14.35 2.36 -0.91
CA VAL A 64 13.77 1.02 -1.10
C VAL A 64 13.91 0.18 0.17
N GLU A 65 15.02 0.32 0.88
CA GLU A 65 15.32 -0.40 2.12
C GLU A 65 14.32 -0.06 3.23
N THR A 66 14.02 1.22 3.40
CA THR A 66 13.04 1.72 4.38
C THR A 66 11.65 1.22 4.04
N VAL A 67 11.25 1.32 2.77
CA VAL A 67 9.94 0.82 2.31
C VAL A 67 9.80 -0.69 2.53
N LYS A 68 10.82 -1.47 2.17
CA LYS A 68 10.84 -2.93 2.40
C LYS A 68 10.73 -3.27 3.89
N GLY A 69 11.47 -2.56 4.75
CA GLY A 69 11.41 -2.75 6.19
C GLY A 69 10.01 -2.49 6.75
N ILE A 70 9.33 -1.44 6.26
CA ILE A 70 7.95 -1.13 6.67
C ILE A 70 6.99 -2.22 6.22
N VAL A 71 7.07 -2.63 4.94
CA VAL A 71 6.21 -3.70 4.42
C VAL A 71 6.41 -4.98 5.23
N ALA A 72 7.66 -5.37 5.50
CA ALA A 72 7.98 -6.54 6.31
C ALA A 72 7.37 -6.43 7.72
N ALA A 73 7.58 -5.31 8.42
CA ALA A 73 7.06 -5.11 9.77
C ALA A 73 5.52 -5.16 9.83
N VAL A 74 4.83 -4.58 8.84
CA VAL A 74 3.36 -4.62 8.75
C VAL A 74 2.87 -6.04 8.42
N VAL A 75 3.60 -6.76 7.57
CA VAL A 75 3.35 -8.16 7.20
C VAL A 75 3.70 -9.14 8.34
N GLU A 76 4.54 -8.76 9.30
CA GLU A 76 4.73 -9.54 10.53
C GLU A 76 3.62 -9.29 11.55
N ASN A 77 3.05 -8.07 11.56
CA ASN A 77 1.98 -7.66 12.47
C ASN A 77 0.60 -7.62 11.81
N ARG A 78 0.29 -8.57 10.91
CA ARG A 78 -0.99 -8.58 10.18
C ARG A 78 -2.15 -8.77 11.16
N LEU A 79 -3.14 -7.89 11.07
CA LEU A 79 -4.37 -7.94 11.86
C LEU A 79 -5.60 -8.29 10.99
N TRP A 80 -5.35 -8.83 9.79
CA TRP A 80 -6.37 -9.24 8.82
C TRP A 80 -6.36 -10.75 8.61
#